data_AF-A0A7S0JZG5-F1
#
_entry.id   AF-A0A7S0JZG5-F1
#
_cell.length_a   1.000
_cell.length_b   1.000
_cell.length_c   1.000
_cell.angle_alpha   90.00
_cell.angle_beta   90.00
_cell.angle_gamma   90.00
#
_symmetry.space_group_name_H-M   'P 1'
#
loop_
_entity.id
_entity.type
_entity.pdbx_description
1 polymer ?
#
loop_
_entity_poly.entity_id
_entity_poly.type
_entity_poly.pdbx_seq_one_letter_code
_entity_poly.pdbx_strand_id
1 'polypeptide(L)'
;HPTGELIAAFVDMIMRGKRKDTKIGETAISAAIVEVNELLNLLNDRDLFQESHRTLLARRLLGESSFSNESEREFIGKLKESRGPSYTNKFEGMLTDLASPDDVSREFAARGKSDFDLEVKTLCHGHWPPPFQTTSVTLPPLLRSATDDFVALYRSKQSSRKVDFALAEGTMTVRGFFS
;
A
#
# COMPACT_ATOMS: atom_id res chain seq x y z
N HIS A 1 -13.48 24.59 3.86
CA HIS A 1 -13.22 23.45 2.95
C HIS A 1 -12.00 22.71 3.46
N PRO A 2 -11.99 21.36 3.43
CA PRO A 2 -10.83 20.58 3.88
C PRO A 2 -9.71 20.69 2.84
N THR A 3 -8.93 21.75 2.91
CA THR A 3 -7.84 22.06 1.97
C THR A 3 -6.84 20.91 1.89
N GLY A 4 -6.58 20.25 3.02
CA GLY A 4 -5.71 19.07 3.10
C GLY A 4 -6.20 17.89 2.26
N GLU A 5 -7.50 17.59 2.26
CA GLU A 5 -8.06 16.52 1.43
C GLU A 5 -7.89 16.82 -0.07
N LEU A 6 -8.12 18.07 -0.47
CA LEU A 6 -7.98 18.50 -1.86
C LEU A 6 -6.54 18.37 -2.34
N ILE A 7 -5.56 18.76 -1.52
CA ILE A 7 -4.15 18.60 -1.84
C ILE A 7 -3.79 17.11 -1.91
N ALA A 8 -4.28 16.28 -0.98
CA ALA A 8 -4.03 14.84 -1.01
C ALA A 8 -4.59 14.18 -2.28
N ALA A 9 -5.79 14.57 -2.72
CA ALA A 9 -6.39 14.09 -3.96
C ALA A 9 -5.60 14.55 -5.20
N PHE A 10 -5.10 15.79 -5.20
CA PHE A 10 -4.24 16.29 -6.27
C PHE A 10 -2.92 15.53 -6.37
N VAL A 11 -2.28 15.26 -5.22
CA VAL A 11 -1.07 14.42 -5.14
C VAL A 11 -1.36 13.02 -5.69
N ASP A 12 -2.45 12.37 -5.27
CA ASP A 12 -2.82 11.04 -5.77
C ASP A 12 -2.99 11.01 -7.28
N MET A 13 -3.62 12.04 -7.87
CA MET A 13 -3.75 12.15 -9.33
C MET A 13 -2.38 12.22 -10.02
N ILE A 14 -1.45 13.04 -9.51
CA ILE A 14 -0.09 13.18 -10.05
C ILE A 14 0.70 11.88 -9.90
N MET A 15 0.64 11.23 -8.72
CA MET A 15 1.37 9.99 -8.44
C MET A 15 0.89 8.81 -9.28
N ARG A 16 -0.33 8.88 -9.83
CA ARG A 16 -0.84 7.94 -10.84
C ARG A 16 -0.40 8.28 -12.27
N GLY A 17 0.46 9.29 -12.43
CA GLY A 17 0.96 9.76 -13.72
C GLY A 17 -0.07 10.52 -14.54
N LYS A 18 -1.08 11.15 -13.90
CA LYS A 18 -2.16 11.87 -14.59
C LYS A 18 -2.13 13.37 -14.30
N ARG A 19 -2.32 14.20 -15.33
CA ARG A 19 -2.61 15.64 -15.19
C ARG A 19 -3.50 16.10 -16.35
N LYS A 20 -4.71 16.60 -16.06
CA LYS A 20 -5.69 17.06 -17.08
C LYS A 20 -5.82 16.06 -18.24
N ASP A 21 -6.11 14.80 -17.90
CA ASP A 21 -6.27 13.68 -18.85
C ASP A 21 -5.04 13.32 -19.70
N THR A 22 -3.88 13.92 -19.43
CA THR A 22 -2.62 13.62 -20.10
C THR A 22 -1.72 12.80 -19.18
N LYS A 23 -1.00 11.82 -19.73
CA LYS A 23 0.06 11.13 -18.99
C LYS A 23 1.24 12.07 -18.78
N ILE A 24 1.75 12.14 -17.56
CA ILE A 24 2.95 12.92 -17.23
C ILE A 24 4.12 12.00 -16.94
N GLY A 25 5.32 12.41 -17.35
CA GLY A 25 6.56 11.68 -17.08
C GLY A 25 7.15 12.02 -15.72
N GLU A 26 8.16 11.25 -15.33
CA GLU A 26 8.83 11.32 -14.02
C GLU A 26 9.35 12.73 -13.69
N THR A 27 9.99 13.43 -14.63
CA THR A 27 10.47 14.81 -14.43
C THR A 27 9.36 15.78 -14.04
N ALA A 28 8.17 15.62 -14.63
CA ALA A 28 7.02 16.47 -14.30
C ALA A 28 6.42 16.10 -12.93
N ILE A 29 6.51 14.83 -12.53
CA ILE A 29 6.11 14.38 -11.19
C ILE A 29 7.05 14.96 -10.13
N SER A 30 8.37 14.87 -10.31
CA SER A 30 9.35 15.44 -9.38
C SER A 30 9.20 16.96 -9.24
N ALA A 31 8.96 17.68 -10.34
CA ALA A 31 8.65 19.11 -10.27
C ALA A 31 7.38 19.40 -9.45
N ALA A 32 6.32 18.62 -9.68
CA ALA A 32 5.07 18.76 -8.93
C ALA A 32 5.21 18.40 -7.45
N ILE A 33 6.06 17.42 -7.10
CA ILE A 33 6.41 17.08 -5.71
C ILE A 33 6.96 18.30 -4.97
N VAL A 34 7.86 19.05 -5.60
CA VAL A 34 8.43 20.27 -5.01
C VAL A 34 7.35 21.34 -4.81
N GLU A 35 6.54 21.61 -5.83
CA GLU A 35 5.44 22.59 -5.75
C GLU A 35 4.42 22.25 -4.65
N VAL A 36 4.01 20.98 -4.58
CA VAL A 36 3.10 20.49 -3.54
C VAL A 36 3.72 20.65 -2.16
N ASN A 37 4.99 20.31 -2.00
CA ASN A 37 5.65 20.40 -0.70
C ASN A 37 5.66 21.84 -0.17
N GLU A 38 5.87 22.83 -1.05
CA GLU A 38 5.74 24.25 -0.70
C GLU A 38 4.31 24.63 -0.31
N LEU A 39 3.29 24.16 -1.04
CA LEU A 39 1.89 24.39 -0.67
C LEU A 39 1.56 23.81 0.70
N LEU A 40 2.09 22.63 1.02
CA LEU A 40 1.86 21.99 2.31
C LEU A 40 2.49 22.78 3.48
N ASN A 41 3.50 23.63 3.24
CA ASN A 41 4.07 24.47 4.29
C ASN A 41 3.07 25.53 4.77
N LEU A 42 2.18 25.97 3.87
CA LEU A 42 1.11 26.93 4.12
C LEU A 42 -0.17 26.28 4.68
N LEU A 43 -0.21 24.94 4.73
CA LEU A 43 -1.39 24.20 5.16
C LEU A 43 -1.55 24.23 6.68
N ASN A 44 -2.75 24.62 7.14
CA ASN A 44 -3.13 24.63 8.55
C ASN A 44 -3.68 23.27 9.01
N ASP A 45 -4.47 22.59 8.18
CA ASP A 45 -5.11 21.29 8.42
C ASP A 45 -4.20 20.12 8.01
N ARG A 46 -3.00 20.08 8.60
CA ARG A 46 -1.94 19.10 8.25
C ARG A 46 -2.33 17.66 8.55
N ASP A 47 -2.99 17.42 9.68
CA ASP A 47 -3.40 16.06 10.10
C ASP A 47 -4.41 15.46 9.10
N LEU A 48 -5.26 16.31 8.53
CA LEU A 48 -6.24 15.89 7.54
C LEU A 48 -5.56 15.49 6.23
N PHE A 49 -4.61 16.29 5.73
CA PHE A 49 -3.78 15.89 4.60
C PHE A 49 -3.04 14.58 4.90
N GLN A 50 -2.45 14.44 6.07
CA GLN A 50 -1.67 13.25 6.45
C GLN A 50 -2.53 11.98 6.38
N GLU A 51 -3.74 12.01 6.93
CA GLU A 51 -4.64 10.85 6.94
C GLU A 51 -5.23 10.55 5.57
N SER A 52 -5.62 11.57 4.81
CA SER A 52 -6.09 11.41 3.43
C SER A 52 -4.98 10.86 2.53
N HIS A 53 -3.77 11.40 2.63
CA HIS A 53 -2.62 10.91 1.89
C HIS A 53 -2.28 9.47 2.27
N ARG A 54 -2.34 9.11 3.56
CA ARG A 54 -2.15 7.73 4.03
C ARG A 54 -3.09 6.75 3.36
N THR A 55 -4.37 7.11 3.30
CA THR A 55 -5.42 6.30 2.67
C THR A 55 -5.18 6.14 1.16
N LEU A 56 -4.84 7.22 0.48
CA LEU A 56 -4.59 7.20 -0.97
C LEU A 56 -3.31 6.43 -1.32
N LEU A 57 -2.23 6.63 -0.57
CA LEU A 57 -0.98 5.87 -0.72
C LEU A 57 -1.23 4.37 -0.54
N ALA A 58 -1.99 3.96 0.48
CA ALA A 58 -2.30 2.55 0.71
C ALA A 58 -2.98 1.90 -0.50
N ARG A 59 -3.98 2.59 -1.08
CA ARG A 59 -4.67 2.13 -2.29
C ARG A 59 -3.74 2.03 -3.49
N ARG A 60 -2.84 2.99 -3.67
CA ARG A 60 -1.89 2.97 -4.79
C ARG A 60 -0.90 1.81 -4.67
N LEU A 61 -0.38 1.59 -3.47
CA LEU A 61 0.59 0.54 -3.17
C LEU A 61 0.00 -0.88 -3.27
N LEU A 62 -1.19 -1.12 -2.71
CA LEU A 62 -1.82 -2.45 -2.75
C LEU A 62 -2.43 -2.78 -4.12
N GLY A 63 -3.01 -1.78 -4.79
CA GLY A 63 -3.58 -1.94 -6.13
C GLY A 63 -2.59 -1.77 -7.28
N GLU A 64 -1.28 -1.66 -6.99
CA GLU A 64 -0.18 -1.52 -7.97
C GLU A 64 -0.47 -0.44 -9.03
N SER A 65 -0.98 0.71 -8.58
CA SER A 65 -1.47 1.78 -9.45
C SER A 65 -0.69 3.09 -9.34
N SER A 66 0.38 3.10 -8.57
CA SER A 66 1.40 4.17 -8.60
C SER A 66 2.10 4.17 -9.97
N PHE A 67 2.50 5.35 -10.43
CA PHE A 67 3.33 5.50 -11.61
C PHE A 67 4.74 4.93 -11.39
N SER A 68 5.35 5.24 -10.25
CA SER A 68 6.68 4.76 -9.87
C SER A 68 6.83 4.72 -8.35
N ASN A 69 7.36 3.61 -7.83
CA ASN A 69 7.73 3.49 -6.41
C ASN A 69 8.85 4.46 -6.02
N GLU A 70 9.68 4.87 -6.98
CA GLU A 70 10.74 5.86 -6.73
C GLU A 70 10.14 7.25 -6.46
N SER A 71 9.13 7.65 -7.23
CA SER A 71 8.43 8.92 -6.99
C SER A 71 7.72 8.97 -5.63
N GLU A 72 7.18 7.84 -5.16
CA GLU A 72 6.60 7.75 -3.81
C GLU A 72 7.67 7.94 -2.73
N ARG A 73 8.84 7.32 -2.89
CA ARG A 73 10.00 7.51 -1.99
C ARG A 73 10.48 8.96 -2.00
N GLU A 74 10.59 9.57 -3.18
CA GLU A 74 10.99 10.95 -3.34
C GLU A 74 10.06 11.88 -2.57
N PHE A 75 8.74 11.72 -2.74
CA PHE A 75 7.76 12.55 -2.06
C PHE A 75 7.79 12.37 -0.54
N ILE A 76 7.86 11.13 -0.06
CA ILE A 76 7.98 10.85 1.38
C ILE A 76 9.29 11.42 1.93
N GLY A 77 10.39 11.36 1.18
CA GLY A 77 11.65 11.99 1.52
C GLY A 77 11.51 13.51 1.69
N LYS A 78 10.82 14.19 0.77
CA LYS A 78 10.55 15.64 0.87
C LYS A 78 9.66 15.99 2.05
N LEU A 79 8.65 15.17 2.34
CA LEU A 79 7.84 15.32 3.54
C LEU A 79 8.66 15.15 4.82
N LYS A 80 9.61 14.21 4.83
CA LYS A 80 10.49 13.97 5.98
C LYS A 80 11.46 15.12 6.22
N GLU A 81 12.05 15.67 5.15
CA GLU A 81 12.91 16.87 5.23
C GLU A 81 12.17 18.07 5.80
N SER A 82 10.92 18.29 5.38
CA SER A 82 10.14 19.47 5.75
C SER A 82 9.39 19.34 7.08
N ARG A 83 8.92 18.14 7.45
CA ARG A 83 8.03 17.89 8.60
C ARG A 83 8.60 16.94 9.65
N GLY A 84 9.75 16.35 9.36
CA GLY A 84 10.45 15.45 10.27
C GLY A 84 9.96 13.99 10.22
N PRO A 85 10.72 13.08 10.84
CA PRO A 85 10.50 11.64 10.74
C PRO A 85 9.21 11.14 11.42
N SER A 86 8.73 11.83 12.47
CA SER A 86 7.48 11.45 13.14
C SER A 86 6.26 11.57 12.23
N TYR A 87 6.31 12.52 11.29
CA TYR A 87 5.24 12.77 10.32
C TYR A 87 5.16 11.66 9.27
N THR A 88 6.32 11.14 8.84
CA THR A 88 6.43 10.19 7.73
C THR A 88 6.53 8.72 8.15
N ASN A 89 6.72 8.43 9.44
CA ASN A 89 6.95 7.09 9.98
C ASN A 89 5.97 6.03 9.41
N LYS A 90 4.67 6.35 9.35
CA LYS A 90 3.67 5.42 8.79
C LYS A 90 3.84 5.20 7.29
N PHE A 91 4.13 6.23 6.51
CA PHE A 91 4.37 6.10 5.06
C PHE A 91 5.62 5.28 4.76
N GLU A 92 6.70 5.54 5.50
CA GLU A 92 7.96 4.79 5.38
C GLU A 92 7.77 3.32 5.76
N GLY A 93 6.98 3.06 6.81
CA GLY A 93 6.58 1.70 7.20
C GLY A 93 5.79 0.98 6.12
N MET A 94 4.84 1.65 5.45
CA MET A 94 4.09 1.08 4.32
C MET A 94 4.99 0.70 3.14
N LEU A 95 5.96 1.55 2.79
CA LEU A 95 6.93 1.24 1.75
C LEU A 95 7.84 0.07 2.14
N THR A 96 8.25 0.01 3.42
CA THR A 96 9.11 -1.05 3.94
C THR A 96 8.41 -2.40 3.94
N ASP A 97 7.14 -2.44 4.37
CA ASP A 97 6.31 -3.65 4.37
C ASP A 97 6.17 -4.27 2.96
N LEU A 98 6.29 -3.46 1.89
CA LEU A 98 6.19 -3.91 0.50
C LEU A 98 7.53 -4.03 -0.24
N ALA A 99 8.62 -3.50 0.29
CA ALA A 99 9.91 -3.47 -0.40
C ALA A 99 10.48 -4.88 -0.65
N SER A 100 10.20 -5.80 0.27
CA SER A 100 10.58 -7.21 0.13
C SER A 100 9.61 -8.10 0.91
N PRO A 101 9.24 -9.28 0.38
CA PRO A 101 8.49 -10.26 1.15
C PRO A 101 9.25 -10.64 2.42
N ASP A 102 8.52 -10.79 3.52
CA ASP A 102 9.11 -11.24 4.78
C ASP A 102 9.61 -12.70 4.68
N ASP A 103 10.41 -13.13 5.66
CA ASP A 103 10.99 -14.48 5.69
C ASP A 103 9.91 -15.58 5.63
N VAL A 104 8.74 -15.33 6.22
CA VAL A 104 7.65 -16.30 6.27
C VAL A 104 7.02 -16.46 4.89
N SER A 105 6.74 -15.35 4.19
CA SER A 105 6.23 -15.32 2.82
C SER A 105 7.21 -15.96 1.85
N ARG A 106 8.52 -15.70 1.99
CA ARG A 106 9.55 -16.37 1.18
C ARG A 106 9.59 -17.88 1.41
N GLU A 107 9.58 -18.31 2.67
CA GLU A 107 9.57 -19.73 3.01
C GLU A 107 8.29 -20.41 2.50
N PHE A 108 7.15 -19.72 2.61
CA PHE A 108 5.88 -20.23 2.12
C PHE A 108 5.89 -20.44 0.61
N ALA A 109 6.35 -19.45 -0.16
CA ALA A 109 6.49 -19.55 -1.60
C ALA A 109 7.44 -20.69 -2.01
N ALA A 110 8.55 -20.87 -1.28
CA ALA A 110 9.53 -21.93 -1.56
C ALA A 110 9.01 -23.35 -1.29
N ARG A 111 7.96 -23.52 -0.48
CA ARG A 111 7.38 -24.84 -0.19
C ARG A 111 6.64 -25.44 -1.39
N GLY A 112 6.23 -24.64 -2.37
CA GLY A 112 5.73 -25.11 -3.67
C GLY A 112 4.54 -26.08 -3.61
N LYS A 113 3.65 -25.92 -2.61
CA LYS A 113 2.60 -26.91 -2.30
C LYS A 113 1.23 -26.66 -2.95
N SER A 114 1.07 -25.57 -3.69
CA SER A 114 -0.26 -25.13 -4.14
C SER A 114 -0.43 -25.41 -5.63
N ASP A 115 -1.65 -25.76 -6.04
CA ASP A 115 -2.04 -25.92 -7.46
C ASP A 115 -2.11 -24.57 -8.23
N PHE A 116 -1.72 -23.47 -7.60
CA PHE A 116 -1.81 -22.11 -8.10
C PHE A 116 -0.69 -21.23 -7.54
N ASP A 117 -0.34 -20.18 -8.28
CA ASP A 117 0.62 -19.19 -7.81
C ASP A 117 -0.02 -18.32 -6.73
N LEU A 118 0.64 -18.23 -5.57
CA LEU A 118 0.19 -17.42 -4.43
C LEU A 118 1.31 -16.51 -3.96
N GLU A 119 1.03 -15.21 -3.95
CA GLU A 119 1.84 -14.21 -3.29
C GLU A 119 1.14 -13.74 -2.00
N VAL A 120 1.86 -13.72 -0.89
CA VAL A 120 1.35 -13.21 0.39
C VAL A 120 2.19 -12.01 0.84
N LYS A 121 1.54 -10.86 0.96
CA LYS A 121 2.13 -9.61 1.46
C LYS A 121 1.75 -9.42 2.93
N THR A 122 2.71 -9.54 3.84
CA THR A 122 2.49 -9.29 5.28
C THR A 122 2.65 -7.80 5.58
N LEU A 123 1.63 -7.19 6.19
CA LEU A 123 1.60 -5.75 6.48
C LEU A 123 1.58 -5.50 7.99
N CYS A 124 2.30 -4.48 8.47
CA CYS A 124 2.25 -4.09 9.87
C CYS A 124 1.03 -3.20 10.15
N HIS A 125 0.06 -3.69 10.91
CA HIS A 125 -1.21 -2.99 11.19
C HIS A 125 -1.03 -1.51 11.62
N GLY A 126 0.06 -1.15 12.32
CA GLY A 126 0.29 0.21 12.80
C GLY A 126 0.62 1.25 11.72
N HIS A 127 1.13 0.82 10.55
CA HIS A 127 1.49 1.73 9.47
C HIS A 127 0.29 2.04 8.56
N TRP A 128 -0.56 1.05 8.35
CA TRP A 128 -1.62 1.10 7.35
C TRP A 128 -2.92 1.73 7.89
N PRO A 129 -3.72 2.37 7.04
CA PRO A 129 -4.99 2.96 7.44
C PRO A 129 -6.04 1.87 7.72
N PRO A 130 -6.65 1.84 8.92
CA PRO A 130 -7.82 1.03 9.17
C PRO A 130 -9.07 1.69 8.56
N PRO A 131 -10.14 0.92 8.29
CA PRO A 131 -10.19 -0.53 8.33
C PRO A 131 -9.80 -1.14 6.99
N PHE A 132 -8.89 -2.12 7.00
CA PHE A 132 -8.97 -3.18 6.00
C PHE A 132 -10.29 -3.90 6.27
N GLN A 133 -11.25 -3.80 5.36
CA GLN A 133 -12.55 -4.40 5.60
C GLN A 133 -12.40 -5.92 5.73
N THR A 134 -12.67 -6.45 6.92
CA THR A 134 -12.83 -7.89 7.15
C THR A 134 -14.21 -8.32 6.70
N THR A 135 -14.51 -8.11 5.41
CA THR A 135 -15.73 -8.65 4.82
C THR A 135 -15.66 -10.17 4.89
N SER A 136 -16.73 -10.81 5.35
CA SER A 136 -16.83 -12.26 5.40
C SER A 136 -16.93 -12.82 3.97
N VAL A 137 -15.78 -13.03 3.33
CA VAL A 137 -15.68 -13.70 2.04
C VAL A 137 -15.55 -15.19 2.29
N THR A 138 -16.44 -15.98 1.69
CA THR A 138 -16.30 -17.44 1.73
C THR A 138 -15.26 -17.85 0.71
N LEU A 139 -14.04 -18.14 1.17
CA LEU A 139 -12.98 -18.68 0.32
C LEU A 139 -13.34 -20.07 -0.20
N PRO A 140 -13.12 -20.36 -1.50
CA PRO A 140 -13.09 -21.71 -2.05
C PRO A 140 -12.14 -22.61 -1.26
N PRO A 141 -12.38 -23.94 -1.21
CA PRO A 141 -11.58 -24.87 -0.40
C PRO A 141 -10.07 -24.77 -0.65
N LEU A 142 -9.67 -24.60 -1.91
CA LEU A 142 -8.26 -24.49 -2.31
C LEU A 142 -7.59 -23.25 -1.69
N LEU A 143 -8.22 -22.08 -1.78
CA LEU A 143 -7.69 -20.84 -1.20
C LEU A 143 -7.69 -20.91 0.33
N ARG A 144 -8.74 -21.48 0.92
CA ARG A 144 -8.84 -21.66 2.38
C ARG A 144 -7.69 -22.50 2.93
N SER A 145 -7.41 -23.63 2.29
CA SER A 145 -6.28 -24.50 2.68
C SER A 145 -4.96 -23.74 2.64
N ALA A 146 -4.71 -22.99 1.56
CA ALA A 146 -3.48 -22.21 1.43
C ALA A 146 -3.37 -21.10 2.48
N THR A 147 -4.47 -20.40 2.79
CA THR A 147 -4.48 -19.39 3.85
C THR A 147 -4.25 -20.00 5.23
N ASP A 148 -4.86 -21.16 5.52
CA ASP A 148 -4.69 -21.86 6.80
C ASP A 148 -3.24 -22.36 6.98
N ASP A 149 -2.65 -22.91 5.92
CA ASP A 149 -1.24 -23.33 5.90
C ASP A 149 -0.28 -22.15 6.14
N PHE A 150 -0.56 -21.00 5.52
CA PHE A 150 0.21 -19.77 5.75
C PHE A 150 0.09 -19.31 7.20
N VAL A 151 -1.13 -19.27 7.77
CA VAL A 151 -1.34 -18.90 9.18
C VAL A 151 -0.59 -19.84 10.12
N ALA A 152 -0.63 -21.15 9.86
CA ALA A 152 0.08 -22.14 10.66
C ALA A 152 1.60 -21.92 10.60
N LEU A 153 2.14 -21.68 9.40
CA LEU A 153 3.55 -21.36 9.22
C LEU A 153 3.93 -20.07 9.95
N TYR A 154 3.15 -19.00 9.77
CA TYR A 154 3.40 -17.71 10.41
C TYR A 154 3.44 -17.84 11.94
N ARG A 155 2.46 -18.53 12.53
CA ARG A 155 2.41 -18.78 13.98
C ARG A 155 3.61 -19.59 14.50
N SER A 156 4.10 -20.54 13.70
CA SER A 156 5.28 -21.34 14.07
C SER A 156 6.57 -20.51 14.16
N LYS A 157 6.66 -19.42 13.39
CA LYS A 157 7.83 -18.53 13.35
C LYS A 157 7.67 -17.29 14.23
N GLN A 158 6.45 -16.78 14.35
CA GLN A 158 6.13 -15.52 15.04
C GLN A 158 5.04 -15.76 16.09
N SER A 159 5.38 -16.50 17.15
CA SER A 159 4.43 -16.93 18.18
C SER A 159 3.79 -15.78 18.97
N SER A 160 4.44 -14.61 19.04
CA SER A 160 3.93 -13.41 19.73
C SER A 160 3.03 -12.53 18.86
N ARG A 161 2.89 -12.83 17.57
CA ARG A 161 2.14 -12.02 16.61
C ARG A 161 0.93 -12.78 16.08
N LYS A 162 -0.10 -12.02 15.73
CA LYS A 162 -1.29 -12.53 15.04
C LYS A 162 -1.31 -11.98 13.63
N VAL A 163 -1.81 -12.80 12.70
CA VAL A 163 -2.01 -12.43 11.30
C VAL A 163 -3.47 -12.71 10.96
N ASP A 164 -4.08 -11.77 10.26
CA ASP A 164 -5.44 -11.85 9.73
C ASP A 164 -5.41 -11.45 8.25
N PHE A 165 -6.19 -12.13 7.42
CA PHE A 165 -6.24 -11.85 6.00
C PHE A 165 -7.23 -10.74 5.67
N ALA A 166 -6.74 -9.67 5.04
CA ALA A 166 -7.55 -8.62 4.43
C ALA A 166 -8.07 -9.09 3.04
N LEU A 167 -8.95 -10.10 3.02
CA LEU A 167 -9.38 -10.75 1.77
C LEU A 167 -10.02 -9.80 0.75
N ALA A 168 -10.66 -8.72 1.21
CA ALA A 168 -11.27 -7.72 0.35
C ALA A 168 -10.24 -6.89 -0.47
N GLU A 169 -8.99 -6.85 -0.03
CA GLU A 169 -7.88 -6.15 -0.71
C GLU A 169 -7.08 -7.09 -1.63
N GLY A 170 -7.40 -8.39 -1.63
CA GLY A 170 -6.73 -9.38 -2.46
C GLY A 170 -7.20 -9.32 -3.92
N THR A 171 -6.31 -9.65 -4.84
CA THR A 171 -6.62 -9.81 -6.26
C THR A 171 -6.34 -11.25 -6.69
N MET A 172 -7.07 -11.73 -7.69
CA MET A 172 -6.89 -13.08 -8.25
C MET A 172 -7.21 -13.05 -9.75
N THR A 173 -6.41 -13.78 -10.53
CA THR A 173 -6.66 -14.02 -11.95
C THR A 173 -7.18 -15.44 -12.14
N VAL A 174 -8.33 -15.59 -12.80
CA VAL A 174 -8.96 -16.90 -13.07
C VAL A 174 -9.14 -17.08 -14.58
N ARG A 175 -8.88 -18.30 -15.07
CA ARG A 175 -9.15 -18.68 -16.46
C ARG A 175 -10.55 -19.29 -16.57
N GLY A 176 -11.44 -18.64 -17.31
CA GLY A 176 -12.76 -19.17 -17.65
C GLY A 176 -12.77 -19.92 -18.98
N PHE A 177 -13.46 -21.05 -19.06
CA PHE A 177 -13.74 -21.76 -20.31
C PHE A 177 -15.24 -21.63 -20.59
N PHE A 178 -15.59 -21.07 -21.75
CA PHE A 178 -16.98 -20.87 -22.17
C PHE A 178 -17.21 -21.66 -23.46
N SER A 179 -18.28 -22.42 -23.51
CA SER A 179 -18.71 -23.26 -24.63
C SER A 179 -19.85 -22.61 -25.40
#